data_AF-A0A2V7U6Y4-F1
#
_entry.id   AF-A0A2V7U6Y4-F1
#
_cell.length_a   1.000
_cell.length_b   1.000
_cell.length_c   1.000
_cell.angle_alpha   90.00
_cell.angle_beta   90.00
_cell.angle_gamma   90.00
#
_symmetry.space_group_name_H-M   'P 1'
#
loop_
_entity.id
_entity.type
_entity.pdbx_description
1 polymer ?
#
loop_
_entity_poly.entity_id
_entity_poly.type
_entity_poly.pdbx_seq_one_letter_code
_entity_poly.pdbx_strand_id
1 'polypeptide(L)'
;EDGVDYYERLTGKVPIEALTPTSFIFGKDCRPRWADVATTWIVSKPMAVAGLVLLAPLLVLIALAIKLDSPGPIFFVQPRVGRGGRRFRLIKFRTMRPATGATSEWVRDNDGRLTRVGRWLRQFRLDELPQFLNVAIGDMSLVGPRPHPVTNLPLLVLVARNTPECGEQIPFYALRSLVRPGITGWAQVRYQYANDLEEEIEKLRYDLYYIKHRSLWLDLGIILSTLKIVVRGRESAPPAAAHAPAAKARAGLAPLRLADAADPPGASSLPIGTMPIAGADGRRAAQA
;
A
#
# COMPACT_ATOMS: atom_id res chain seq x y z
N GLU A 1 29.04 6.91 13.38
CA GLU A 1 27.74 6.50 12.83
C GLU A 1 27.36 7.49 11.75
N ASP A 2 27.00 7.02 10.56
CA ASP A 2 26.58 7.91 9.47
C ASP A 2 25.33 8.69 9.90
N GLY A 3 25.29 10.00 9.63
CA GLY A 3 24.18 10.87 10.05
C GLY A 3 22.80 10.39 9.55
N VAL A 4 22.79 9.64 8.44
CA VAL A 4 21.60 9.00 7.87
C VAL A 4 21.05 7.91 8.79
N ASP A 5 21.89 7.00 9.28
CA ASP A 5 21.45 5.92 10.17
C ASP A 5 20.97 6.45 11.54
N TYR A 6 21.59 7.52 12.03
CA TYR A 6 21.13 8.22 13.23
C TYR A 6 19.75 8.85 13.02
N TYR A 7 19.55 9.55 11.90
CA TYR A 7 18.25 10.12 11.53
C TYR A 7 17.17 9.05 11.41
N GLU A 8 17.48 7.93 10.75
CA GLU A 8 16.55 6.82 10.55
C GLU A 8 16.10 6.21 11.88
N ARG A 9 17.02 5.98 12.83
CA ARG A 9 16.68 5.43 14.15
C ARG A 9 15.81 6.37 14.99
N LEU A 10 16.08 7.67 14.94
CA LEU A 10 15.31 8.67 15.69
C LEU A 10 13.91 8.86 15.11
N THR A 11 13.81 9.00 13.79
CA THR A 11 12.56 9.39 13.13
C THR A 11 11.72 8.19 12.70
N GLY A 12 12.34 7.02 12.52
CA GLY A 12 11.72 5.86 11.90
C GLY A 12 11.39 6.09 10.42
N LYS A 13 12.12 6.97 9.73
CA LYS A 13 11.92 7.37 8.33
C LYS A 13 13.23 7.31 7.57
N VAL A 14 13.17 6.98 6.29
CA VAL A 14 14.30 7.09 5.38
C VAL A 14 14.29 8.47 4.71
N PRO A 15 15.39 9.23 4.74
CA PRO A 15 15.50 10.50 4.02
C PRO A 15 15.70 10.23 2.52
N ILE A 16 14.65 10.44 1.73
CA ILE A 16 14.64 10.13 0.28
C ILE A 16 15.70 10.95 -0.47
N GLU A 17 15.95 12.18 -0.02
CA GLU A 17 16.89 13.13 -0.61
C GLU A 17 18.35 12.69 -0.46
N ALA A 18 18.65 11.92 0.60
CA ALA A 18 19.99 11.41 0.88
C ALA A 18 20.23 10.02 0.27
N LEU A 19 19.22 9.42 -0.38
CA LEU A 19 19.37 8.11 -1.03
C LEU A 19 20.17 8.23 -2.32
N THR A 20 21.37 7.65 -2.33
CA THR A 20 22.15 7.47 -3.55
C THR A 20 21.65 6.24 -4.34
N PRO A 21 21.54 6.30 -5.67
CA PRO A 21 21.15 5.14 -6.48
C PRO A 21 22.06 3.91 -6.28
N THR A 22 23.32 4.13 -5.93
CA THR A 22 24.33 3.11 -5.65
C THR A 22 24.11 2.36 -4.34
N SER A 23 23.78 3.07 -3.25
CA SER A 23 23.40 2.40 -1.99
C SER A 23 22.12 1.58 -2.16
N PHE A 24 21.29 1.91 -3.15
CA PHE A 24 20.09 1.16 -3.47
C PHE A 24 20.34 -0.09 -4.35
N ILE A 25 21.13 0.02 -5.43
CA ILE A 25 21.41 -1.12 -6.33
C ILE A 25 22.30 -2.16 -5.67
N PHE A 26 23.27 -1.71 -4.85
CA PHE A 26 24.29 -2.54 -4.22
C PHE A 26 24.11 -2.73 -2.71
N GLY A 27 23.25 -1.94 -2.06
CA GLY A 27 22.94 -2.13 -0.64
C GLY A 27 22.16 -3.42 -0.43
N LYS A 28 22.66 -4.24 0.50
CA LYS A 28 22.00 -5.47 0.93
C LYS A 28 20.66 -5.20 1.64
N ASP A 29 20.42 -3.96 2.03
CA ASP A 29 19.35 -3.58 2.96
C ASP A 29 17.97 -3.45 2.29
N CYS A 30 17.93 -3.17 0.99
CA CYS A 30 16.67 -2.94 0.26
C CYS A 30 16.16 -4.17 -0.50
N ARG A 31 16.97 -5.24 -0.61
CA ARG A 31 16.54 -6.49 -1.27
C ARG A 31 16.04 -7.49 -0.23
N PRO A 32 14.75 -7.89 -0.26
CA PRO A 32 14.28 -8.96 0.60
C PRO A 32 15.12 -10.21 0.41
N ARG A 33 15.71 -10.71 1.49
CA ARG A 33 16.21 -12.09 1.46
C ARG A 33 14.98 -12.98 1.31
N TRP A 34 15.12 -14.05 0.55
CA TRP A 34 14.04 -15.01 0.36
C TRP A 34 13.56 -15.56 1.72
N ALA A 35 14.47 -15.69 2.69
CA ALA A 35 14.19 -16.08 4.06
C ALA A 35 13.23 -15.09 4.74
N ASP A 36 13.49 -13.78 4.69
CA ASP A 36 12.61 -12.77 5.30
C ASP A 36 11.20 -12.83 4.72
N VAL A 37 11.11 -12.99 3.39
CA VAL A 37 9.84 -13.14 2.69
C VAL A 37 9.11 -14.41 3.10
N ALA A 38 9.84 -15.53 3.24
CA ALA A 38 9.28 -16.80 3.67
C ALA A 38 8.76 -16.71 5.11
N THR A 39 9.54 -16.11 6.02
CA THR A 39 9.17 -15.90 7.42
C THR A 39 7.89 -15.07 7.54
N THR A 40 7.81 -13.92 6.85
CA THR A 40 6.58 -13.10 6.87
C THR A 40 5.37 -13.91 6.39
N TRP A 41 5.57 -14.82 5.42
CA TRP A 41 4.49 -15.63 4.86
C TRP A 41 4.01 -16.73 5.82
N ILE A 42 4.96 -17.46 6.43
CA ILE A 42 4.70 -18.51 7.40
C ILE A 42 4.00 -17.96 8.64
N VAL A 43 4.26 -16.71 9.02
CA VAL A 43 3.58 -16.06 10.15
C VAL A 43 2.23 -15.49 9.72
N SER A 44 2.18 -14.72 8.63
CA SER A 44 0.98 -13.97 8.24
C SER A 44 -0.19 -14.87 7.86
N LYS A 45 0.08 -15.94 7.10
CA LYS A 45 -0.96 -16.82 6.57
C LYS A 45 -1.75 -17.57 7.63
N PRO A 46 -1.13 -18.31 8.58
CA PRO A 46 -1.89 -18.99 9.63
C PRO A 46 -2.61 -18.00 10.55
N MET A 47 -2.01 -16.86 10.88
CA MET A 47 -2.68 -15.82 11.66
C MET A 47 -3.92 -15.26 10.94
N ALA A 48 -3.84 -15.06 9.63
CA ALA A 48 -5.00 -14.61 8.84
C ALA A 48 -6.10 -15.67 8.77
N VAL A 49 -5.74 -16.95 8.59
CA VAL A 49 -6.70 -18.05 8.60
C VAL A 49 -7.37 -18.19 9.97
N ALA A 50 -6.59 -18.16 11.06
CA ALA A 50 -7.11 -18.18 12.42
C ALA A 50 -8.03 -16.97 12.67
N GLY A 51 -7.64 -15.78 12.24
CA GLY A 51 -8.46 -14.57 12.31
C GLY A 51 -9.78 -14.71 11.57
N LEU A 52 -9.79 -15.30 10.37
CA LEU A 52 -11.03 -15.55 9.61
C LEU A 52 -11.97 -16.51 10.34
N VAL A 53 -11.43 -17.59 10.92
CA VAL A 53 -12.24 -18.59 11.64
C VAL A 53 -12.81 -17.99 12.93
N LEU A 54 -11.97 -17.33 13.73
CA LEU A 54 -12.37 -16.74 15.01
C LEU A 54 -13.35 -15.57 14.82
N LEU A 55 -13.16 -14.76 13.78
CA LEU A 55 -14.01 -13.61 13.49
C LEU A 55 -15.17 -13.96 12.54
N ALA A 56 -15.30 -15.20 12.07
CA ALA A 56 -16.39 -15.64 11.19
C ALA A 56 -17.78 -15.19 11.65
N PRO A 57 -18.21 -15.43 12.92
CA PRO A 57 -19.52 -14.97 13.37
C PRO A 57 -19.67 -13.45 13.29
N LEU A 58 -18.62 -12.69 13.65
CA LEU A 58 -18.62 -11.23 13.55
C LEU A 58 -18.72 -10.76 12.10
N LEU A 59 -17.99 -11.40 11.16
CA LEU A 59 -18.05 -11.08 9.74
C LEU A 59 -19.46 -11.27 9.17
N VAL A 60 -20.17 -12.32 9.60
CA VAL A 60 -21.57 -12.57 9.20
C VAL A 60 -22.50 -11.50 9.76
N LEU A 61 -22.33 -11.11 11.03
CA LEU A 61 -23.12 -10.04 11.64
C LEU A 61 -22.91 -8.69 10.93
N ILE A 62 -21.66 -8.35 10.61
CA ILE A 62 -21.32 -7.14 9.84
C ILE A 62 -21.96 -7.20 8.46
N ALA A 63 -21.87 -8.35 7.78
CA ALA A 63 -22.45 -8.57 6.46
C ALA A 63 -23.97 -8.36 6.46
N LEU A 64 -24.67 -8.85 7.49
CA LEU A 64 -26.09 -8.63 7.68
C LEU A 64 -26.41 -7.16 7.96
N ALA A 65 -25.66 -6.50 8.84
CA ALA A 65 -25.84 -5.08 9.14
C ALA A 65 -25.69 -4.19 7.88
N ILE A 66 -24.74 -4.49 7.00
CA ILE A 66 -24.56 -3.78 5.72
C ILE A 66 -25.77 -3.99 4.80
N LYS A 67 -26.29 -5.22 4.72
CA LYS A 67 -27.47 -5.54 3.90
C LYS A 67 -28.74 -4.84 4.39
N LEU A 68 -28.88 -4.66 5.70
CA LEU A 68 -30.01 -3.95 6.29
C LEU A 68 -29.89 -2.42 6.16
N ASP A 69 -28.67 -1.87 6.17
CA ASP A 69 -28.45 -0.41 6.10
C ASP A 69 -28.47 0.15 4.67
N SER A 70 -28.10 -0.63 3.65
CA SER A 70 -28.14 -0.16 2.26
C SER A 70 -28.31 -1.26 1.21
N PRO A 71 -29.07 -1.00 0.12
CA PRO A 71 -29.19 -1.94 -0.99
C PRO A 71 -27.87 -2.07 -1.75
N GLY A 72 -27.54 -3.28 -2.21
CA GLY A 72 -26.37 -3.59 -3.04
C GLY A 72 -25.48 -4.70 -2.46
N PRO A 73 -24.24 -4.85 -2.98
CA PRO A 73 -23.32 -5.90 -2.54
C PRO A 73 -22.74 -5.62 -1.14
N ILE A 74 -22.35 -6.68 -0.44
CA ILE A 74 -21.74 -6.63 0.91
C ILE A 74 -20.27 -6.23 0.81
N PHE A 75 -19.58 -6.79 -0.17
CA PHE A 75 -18.17 -6.53 -0.41
C PHE A 75 -17.97 -5.45 -1.45
N PHE A 76 -16.99 -4.59 -1.18
CA PHE A 76 -16.39 -3.71 -2.17
C PHE A 76 -15.06 -4.33 -2.62
N VAL A 77 -14.92 -4.51 -3.92
CA VAL A 77 -13.74 -5.14 -4.54
C VAL A 77 -13.08 -4.14 -5.47
N GLN A 78 -11.79 -3.87 -5.27
CA GLN A 78 -11.05 -2.91 -6.09
C GLN A 78 -9.70 -3.51 -6.55
N PRO A 79 -9.32 -3.35 -7.82
CA PRO A 79 -8.00 -3.74 -8.28
C PRO A 79 -6.93 -2.86 -7.63
N ARG A 80 -5.89 -3.52 -7.11
CA ARG A 80 -4.76 -2.90 -6.43
C ARG A 80 -3.44 -3.40 -6.95
N VAL A 81 -2.40 -2.61 -6.75
CA VAL A 81 -1.01 -2.97 -7.08
C VAL A 81 -0.38 -3.68 -5.89
N GLY A 82 0.16 -4.86 -6.13
CA GLY A 82 0.85 -5.69 -5.15
C GLY A 82 2.34 -5.87 -5.47
N ARG A 83 2.92 -6.95 -4.93
CA ARG A 83 4.36 -7.22 -5.05
C ARG A 83 4.79 -7.33 -6.51
N GLY A 84 5.89 -6.66 -6.86
CA GLY A 84 6.44 -6.63 -8.22
C GLY A 84 5.49 -5.97 -9.24
N GLY A 85 4.58 -5.11 -8.79
CA GLY A 85 3.61 -4.44 -9.66
C GLY A 85 2.43 -5.33 -10.08
N ARG A 86 2.34 -6.57 -9.57
CA ARG A 86 1.24 -7.49 -9.92
C ARG A 86 -0.09 -6.96 -9.42
N ARG A 87 -1.11 -7.03 -10.27
CA ARG A 87 -2.47 -6.60 -9.90
C ARG A 87 -3.17 -7.70 -9.12
N PHE A 88 -3.89 -7.34 -8.07
CA PHE A 88 -4.77 -8.24 -7.33
C PHE A 88 -6.06 -7.54 -6.92
N ARG A 89 -7.08 -8.31 -6.52
CA ARG A 89 -8.38 -7.77 -6.10
C ARG A 89 -8.41 -7.63 -4.59
N LEU A 90 -8.39 -6.40 -4.09
CA LEU A 90 -8.52 -6.12 -2.67
C LEU A 90 -10.00 -6.18 -2.27
N ILE A 91 -10.31 -6.97 -1.24
CA ILE A 91 -11.68 -7.16 -0.74
C ILE A 91 -11.84 -6.39 0.57
N LYS A 92 -12.91 -5.61 0.66
CA LYS A 92 -13.31 -4.91 1.90
C LYS A 92 -14.83 -4.97 2.08
N PHE A 93 -15.32 -4.67 3.27
CA PHE A 93 -16.74 -4.41 3.41
C PHE A 93 -17.11 -3.09 2.75
N ARG A 94 -18.31 -3.05 2.17
CA ARG A 94 -18.85 -1.84 1.58
C ARG A 94 -19.27 -0.87 2.68
N THR A 95 -18.64 0.29 2.71
CA THR A 95 -18.97 1.36 3.67
C THR A 95 -19.63 2.57 3.03
N MET A 96 -19.63 2.62 1.69
CA MET A 96 -20.09 3.77 0.90
C MET A 96 -21.20 3.41 -0.08
N ARG A 97 -22.07 4.38 -0.34
CA ARG A 97 -23.04 4.34 -1.43
C ARG A 97 -22.35 4.59 -2.79
N PRO A 98 -22.90 4.08 -3.90
CA PRO A 98 -22.37 4.37 -5.23
C PRO A 98 -22.34 5.87 -5.46
N ALA A 99 -21.32 6.38 -6.14
CA ALA A 99 -21.31 7.79 -6.53
C ALA A 99 -22.33 8.01 -7.66
N THR A 100 -23.02 9.14 -7.63
CA THR A 100 -23.86 9.61 -8.74
C THR A 100 -23.08 10.53 -9.70
N GLY A 101 -21.75 10.56 -9.63
CA GLY A 101 -20.86 11.44 -10.40
C GLY A 101 -19.38 11.05 -10.26
N ALA A 102 -18.46 11.96 -10.61
CA ALA A 102 -17.02 11.71 -10.57
C ALA A 102 -16.56 11.23 -9.18
N THR A 103 -15.82 10.12 -9.15
CA THR A 103 -15.29 9.52 -7.92
C THR A 103 -13.94 10.11 -7.58
N SER A 104 -13.84 10.85 -6.48
CA SER A 104 -12.55 11.29 -5.92
C SER A 104 -11.91 10.17 -5.11
N GLU A 105 -10.58 10.08 -5.15
CA GLU A 105 -9.80 9.15 -4.34
C GLU A 105 -9.58 9.65 -2.90
N TRP A 106 -9.82 10.93 -2.64
CA TRP A 106 -9.56 11.57 -1.36
C TRP A 106 -10.67 11.28 -0.34
N VAL A 107 -10.27 11.12 0.93
CA VAL A 107 -11.20 10.69 2.00
C VAL A 107 -12.27 11.74 2.26
N ARG A 108 -11.88 13.03 2.32
CA ARG A 108 -12.75 14.16 2.68
C ARG A 108 -13.87 14.37 1.66
N ASP A 109 -13.59 14.15 0.38
CA ASP A 109 -14.55 14.36 -0.71
C ASP A 109 -15.69 13.34 -0.69
N ASN A 110 -15.54 12.24 0.06
CA ASN A 110 -16.46 11.12 0.05
C ASN A 110 -17.28 10.97 1.35
N ASP A 111 -17.17 11.91 2.31
CA ASP A 111 -17.86 11.80 3.61
C ASP A 111 -19.39 11.75 3.46
N GLY A 112 -19.96 12.46 2.49
CA GLY A 112 -21.40 12.42 2.17
C GLY A 112 -21.90 11.09 1.62
N ARG A 113 -21.00 10.18 1.22
CA ARG A 113 -21.33 8.87 0.65
C ARG A 113 -21.32 7.74 1.69
N LEU A 114 -20.88 8.01 2.92
CA LEU A 114 -20.79 7.02 3.98
C LEU A 114 -22.18 6.57 4.43
N THR A 115 -22.34 5.25 4.54
CA THR A 115 -23.52 4.64 5.18
C THR A 115 -23.41 4.75 6.71
N ARG A 116 -24.50 4.56 7.46
CA ARG A 116 -24.49 4.69 8.92
C ARG A 116 -23.61 3.59 9.53
N VAL A 117 -23.81 2.35 9.09
CA VAL A 117 -22.96 1.21 9.47
C VAL A 117 -21.55 1.42 8.94
N GLY A 118 -21.39 1.90 7.72
CA GLY A 118 -20.07 2.16 7.13
C GLY A 118 -19.21 3.16 7.91
N ARG A 119 -19.82 4.18 8.51
CA ARG A 119 -19.11 5.13 9.38
C ARG A 119 -18.50 4.42 10.59
N TRP A 120 -19.29 3.59 11.28
CA TRP A 120 -18.83 2.80 12.42
C TRP A 120 -17.75 1.78 12.00
N LEU A 121 -17.97 1.06 10.90
CA LEU A 121 -16.98 0.11 10.39
C LEU A 121 -15.62 0.77 10.11
N ARG A 122 -15.60 1.97 9.52
CA ARG A 122 -14.34 2.71 9.27
C ARG A 122 -13.68 3.26 10.52
N GLN A 123 -14.48 3.68 11.51
CA GLN A 123 -13.97 4.19 12.77
C GLN A 123 -13.11 3.13 13.48
N PHE A 124 -13.58 1.88 13.47
CA PHE A 124 -12.90 0.73 14.06
C PHE A 124 -12.08 -0.09 13.04
N ARG A 125 -11.96 0.36 11.78
CA ARG A 125 -11.34 -0.37 10.66
C ARG A 125 -11.84 -1.80 10.45
N LEU A 126 -13.06 -2.09 10.89
CA LEU A 126 -13.70 -3.38 10.70
C LEU A 126 -14.02 -3.64 9.23
N ASP A 127 -14.07 -2.58 8.40
CA ASP A 127 -14.22 -2.69 6.96
C ASP A 127 -13.05 -3.41 6.26
N GLU A 128 -11.89 -3.48 6.92
CA GLU A 128 -10.67 -4.09 6.39
C GLU A 128 -10.55 -5.59 6.73
N LEU A 129 -11.40 -6.14 7.60
CA LEU A 129 -11.34 -7.55 8.00
C LEU A 129 -11.43 -8.55 6.83
N PRO A 130 -12.22 -8.33 5.75
CA PRO A 130 -12.22 -9.23 4.60
C PRO A 130 -10.86 -9.38 3.92
N GLN A 131 -9.91 -8.46 4.14
CA GLN A 131 -8.54 -8.56 3.60
C GLN A 131 -7.75 -9.73 4.18
N PHE A 132 -8.17 -10.32 5.31
CA PHE A 132 -7.57 -11.58 5.77
C PHE A 132 -7.69 -12.69 4.72
N LEU A 133 -8.72 -12.66 3.86
CA LEU A 133 -8.82 -13.57 2.70
C LEU A 133 -7.68 -13.32 1.70
N ASN A 134 -7.35 -12.06 1.41
CA ASN A 134 -6.22 -11.72 0.54
C ASN A 134 -4.87 -12.20 1.11
N VAL A 135 -4.71 -12.16 2.43
CA VAL A 135 -3.52 -12.71 3.10
C VAL A 135 -3.50 -14.24 3.01
N ALA A 136 -4.64 -14.89 3.24
CA ALA A 136 -4.75 -16.35 3.14
C ALA A 136 -4.45 -16.87 1.71
N ILE A 137 -4.94 -16.16 0.69
CA ILE A 137 -4.70 -16.47 -0.73
C ILE A 137 -3.23 -16.20 -1.11
N GLY A 138 -2.58 -15.22 -0.45
CA GLY A 138 -1.16 -14.92 -0.62
C GLY A 138 -0.86 -13.66 -1.45
N ASP A 139 -1.89 -12.87 -1.77
CA ASP A 139 -1.76 -11.56 -2.40
C ASP A 139 -1.14 -10.53 -1.46
N MET A 140 -1.43 -10.64 -0.16
CA MET A 140 -1.04 -9.71 0.90
C MET A 140 -0.31 -10.40 2.06
N SER A 141 0.31 -9.60 2.93
CA SER A 141 0.77 -9.99 4.27
C SER A 141 -0.02 -9.23 5.35
N LEU A 142 0.15 -9.61 6.62
CA LEU A 142 -0.44 -8.84 7.72
C LEU A 142 0.17 -7.44 7.80
N VAL A 143 1.50 -7.38 7.73
CA VAL A 143 2.30 -6.16 7.81
C VAL A 143 3.00 -5.89 6.49
N GLY A 144 2.92 -4.65 6.02
CA GLY A 144 3.55 -4.20 4.77
C GLY A 144 3.03 -2.84 4.31
N PRO A 145 3.63 -2.26 3.25
CA PRO A 145 3.15 -1.03 2.64
C PRO A 145 1.70 -1.19 2.18
N ARG A 146 0.91 -0.11 2.29
CA ARG A 146 -0.50 -0.15 1.87
C ARG A 146 -0.57 -0.22 0.33
N PRO A 147 -1.41 -1.10 -0.25
CA PRO A 147 -1.51 -1.22 -1.70
C PRO A 147 -2.28 -0.04 -2.31
N HIS A 148 -1.77 0.55 -3.39
CA HIS A 148 -2.44 1.66 -4.10
C HIS A 148 -3.45 1.16 -5.15
N PRO A 149 -4.51 1.95 -5.44
CA PRO A 149 -5.40 1.71 -6.57
C PRO A 149 -4.63 1.57 -7.88
N VAL A 150 -5.08 0.69 -8.77
CA VAL A 150 -4.49 0.58 -10.11
C VAL A 150 -4.71 1.86 -10.93
N THR A 151 -5.70 2.69 -10.60
CA THR A 151 -5.88 4.02 -11.20
C THR A 151 -4.63 4.88 -11.07
N ASN A 152 -3.84 4.71 -10.00
CA ASN A 152 -2.60 5.45 -9.78
C ASN A 152 -1.40 4.75 -10.43
N LEU A 153 -1.59 3.60 -11.06
CA LEU A 153 -0.50 2.84 -11.69
C LEU A 153 0.21 3.61 -12.81
N PRO A 154 -0.48 4.38 -13.68
CA PRO A 154 0.20 5.24 -14.65
C PRO A 154 1.07 6.29 -13.96
N LEU A 155 0.58 6.97 -12.92
CA LEU A 155 1.39 7.91 -12.12
C LEU A 155 2.59 7.21 -11.47
N LEU A 156 2.37 6.06 -10.82
CA LEU A 156 3.40 5.17 -10.26
C LEU A 156 4.50 4.82 -11.29
N VAL A 157 4.09 4.47 -12.51
CA VAL A 157 4.99 4.02 -13.58
C VAL A 157 5.73 5.20 -14.20
N LEU A 158 5.07 6.34 -14.41
CA LEU A 158 5.69 7.56 -14.95
C LEU A 158 6.71 8.13 -13.97
N VAL A 159 6.38 8.14 -12.68
CA VAL A 159 7.29 8.47 -11.58
C VAL A 159 8.47 7.50 -11.52
N ALA A 160 8.24 6.19 -11.71
CA ALA A 160 9.29 5.18 -11.70
C ALA A 160 10.20 5.20 -12.95
N ARG A 161 9.70 5.74 -14.08
CA ARG A 161 10.40 5.78 -15.37
C ARG A 161 11.17 7.07 -15.62
N ASN A 162 11.19 8.01 -14.67
CA ASN A 162 11.80 9.34 -14.85
C ASN A 162 11.31 10.04 -16.15
N THR A 163 10.02 9.88 -16.48
CA THR A 163 9.47 10.44 -17.73
C THR A 163 8.99 11.88 -17.48
N PRO A 164 9.42 12.87 -18.28
CA PRO A 164 9.22 14.31 -18.01
C PRO A 164 7.79 14.84 -18.21
N GLU A 165 6.83 13.99 -18.58
CA GLU A 165 5.50 14.42 -19.05
C GLU A 165 4.46 14.66 -17.95
N CYS A 166 4.75 14.27 -16.70
CA CYS A 166 3.88 14.52 -15.55
C CYS A 166 4.70 15.13 -14.43
N GLY A 167 4.21 16.25 -13.86
CA GLY A 167 4.89 17.05 -12.84
C GLY A 167 5.40 16.24 -11.63
N GLU A 168 6.35 16.87 -10.93
CA GLU A 168 7.03 16.43 -9.69
C GLU A 168 7.17 14.90 -9.50
N GLN A 169 8.34 14.39 -9.92
CA GLN A 169 8.74 13.00 -9.76
C GLN A 169 8.89 12.66 -8.27
N ILE A 170 8.25 11.59 -7.78
CA ILE A 170 8.59 11.01 -6.46
C ILE A 170 9.70 9.95 -6.62
N PRO A 171 10.95 10.24 -6.24
CA PRO A 171 12.02 9.27 -6.41
C PRO A 171 11.72 7.98 -5.64
N PHE A 172 12.12 6.84 -6.23
CA PHE A 172 12.04 5.52 -5.57
C PHE A 172 10.63 5.03 -5.19
N TYR A 173 9.58 5.63 -5.73
CA TYR A 173 8.22 5.28 -5.37
C TYR A 173 7.86 3.80 -5.66
N ALA A 174 8.41 3.22 -6.73
CA ALA A 174 8.21 1.81 -7.08
C ALA A 174 8.71 0.81 -6.02
N LEU A 175 9.66 1.22 -5.15
CA LEU A 175 10.28 0.34 -4.17
C LEU A 175 9.30 -0.21 -3.14
N ARG A 176 8.21 0.52 -2.89
CA ARG A 176 7.11 0.06 -2.03
C ARG A 176 6.54 -1.29 -2.47
N SER A 177 6.68 -1.64 -3.75
CA SER A 177 6.19 -2.88 -4.34
C SER A 177 7.22 -4.03 -4.30
N LEU A 178 8.40 -3.85 -3.70
CA LEU A 178 9.40 -4.93 -3.56
C LEU A 178 8.91 -6.05 -2.63
N VAL A 179 8.08 -5.69 -1.65
CA VAL A 179 7.49 -6.58 -0.67
C VAL A 179 6.01 -6.77 -0.93
N ARG A 180 5.40 -7.78 -0.29
CA ARG A 180 3.94 -7.91 -0.33
C ARG A 180 3.30 -6.73 0.40
N PRO A 181 2.18 -6.19 -0.13
CA PRO A 181 1.43 -5.18 0.58
C PRO A 181 0.80 -5.75 1.85
N GLY A 182 0.64 -4.89 2.86
CA GLY A 182 0.10 -5.24 4.17
C GLY A 182 -1.34 -4.79 4.38
N ILE A 183 -2.09 -5.49 5.24
CA ILE A 183 -3.33 -4.98 5.81
C ILE A 183 -3.02 -3.70 6.59
N THR A 184 -2.04 -3.80 7.50
CA THR A 184 -1.44 -2.68 8.23
C THR A 184 0.03 -2.48 7.83
N GLY A 185 0.61 -1.34 8.18
CA GLY A 185 2.00 -1.02 7.87
C GLY A 185 2.55 0.10 8.73
N TRP A 186 3.87 0.28 8.72
CA TRP A 186 4.54 1.30 9.51
C TRP A 186 4.03 2.71 9.20
N ALA A 187 3.91 3.05 7.90
CA ALA A 187 3.33 4.31 7.47
C ALA A 187 1.90 4.47 7.96
N GLN A 188 1.07 3.42 7.94
CA GLN A 188 -0.32 3.51 8.39
C GLN A 188 -0.47 3.79 9.90
N VAL A 189 0.48 3.32 10.70
CA VAL A 189 0.51 3.54 12.16
C VAL A 189 1.07 4.93 12.48
N ARG A 190 2.16 5.32 11.83
CA ARG A 190 2.87 6.57 12.08
C ARG A 190 2.26 7.80 11.41
N TYR A 191 1.59 7.62 10.28
CA TYR A 191 1.13 8.71 9.41
C TYR A 191 -0.23 8.39 8.75
N GLN A 192 -1.29 8.97 9.30
CA GLN A 192 -2.67 8.50 9.09
C GLN A 192 -3.28 8.95 7.74
N TYR A 193 -3.00 10.16 7.27
CA TYR A 193 -3.64 10.75 6.09
C TYR A 193 -2.62 11.30 5.10
N ALA A 194 -2.93 11.17 3.81
CA ALA A 194 -2.25 11.88 2.75
C ALA A 194 -3.38 12.42 1.87
N ASN A 195 -3.40 13.73 1.67
CA ASN A 195 -4.32 14.48 0.84
C ASN A 195 -3.59 15.24 -0.26
N ASP A 196 -2.26 15.34 -0.14
CA ASP A 196 -1.37 16.05 -1.07
C ASP A 196 -0.14 15.19 -1.43
N LEU A 197 0.60 15.59 -2.47
CA LEU A 197 1.77 14.88 -3.00
C LEU A 197 2.87 14.78 -1.94
N GLU A 198 3.12 15.86 -1.19
CA GLU A 198 4.11 15.89 -0.12
C GLU A 198 3.78 14.92 1.02
N GLU A 199 2.49 14.80 1.36
CA GLU A 199 2.04 13.84 2.37
C GLU A 199 2.22 12.39 1.89
N GLU A 200 2.13 12.15 0.58
CA GLU A 200 2.41 10.85 -0.03
C GLU A 200 3.92 10.53 -0.06
N ILE A 201 4.77 11.52 -0.32
CA ILE A 201 6.23 11.39 -0.17
C ILE A 201 6.58 11.06 1.28
N GLU A 202 5.95 11.72 2.25
CA GLU A 202 6.17 11.46 3.66
C GLU A 202 5.77 10.03 4.06
N LYS A 203 4.65 9.52 3.54
CA LYS A 203 4.27 8.12 3.69
C LYS A 203 5.30 7.17 3.07
N LEU A 204 5.80 7.51 1.89
CA LEU A 204 6.83 6.71 1.24
C LEU A 204 8.09 6.61 2.13
N ARG A 205 8.51 7.69 2.79
CA ARG A 205 9.67 7.65 3.72
C ARG A 205 9.51 6.59 4.82
N TYR A 206 8.30 6.45 5.37
CA TYR A 206 7.98 5.39 6.35
C TYR A 206 7.90 4.00 5.72
N ASP A 207 7.32 3.87 4.53
CA ASP A 207 7.24 2.58 3.85
C ASP A 207 8.63 2.06 3.47
N LEU A 208 9.54 2.93 3.03
CA LEU A 208 10.93 2.59 2.75
C LEU A 208 11.68 2.21 4.04
N TYR A 209 11.47 2.93 5.14
CA TYR A 209 12.03 2.55 6.44
C TYR A 209 11.62 1.15 6.85
N TYR A 210 10.33 0.82 6.70
CA TYR A 210 9.85 -0.52 6.96
C TYR A 210 10.58 -1.53 6.09
N ILE A 211 10.66 -1.31 4.77
CA ILE A 211 11.30 -2.25 3.83
C ILE A 211 12.77 -2.52 4.19
N LYS A 212 13.51 -1.47 4.59
CA LYS A 212 14.92 -1.52 5.01
C LYS A 212 15.11 -2.28 6.33
N HIS A 213 14.24 -2.05 7.32
CA HIS A 213 14.38 -2.57 8.68
C HIS A 213 13.41 -3.70 9.04
N ARG A 214 12.97 -4.48 8.05
CA ARG A 214 12.00 -5.55 8.29
C ARG A 214 12.54 -6.55 9.31
N SER A 215 11.77 -6.72 10.38
CA SER A 215 12.06 -7.67 11.44
C SER A 215 10.75 -8.10 12.09
N LEU A 216 10.74 -9.30 12.67
CA LEU A 216 9.56 -9.80 13.40
C LEU A 216 9.16 -8.88 14.56
N TRP A 217 10.13 -8.23 15.19
CA TRP A 217 9.89 -7.26 16.25
C TRP A 217 9.20 -5.99 15.75
N LEU A 218 9.63 -5.47 14.60
CA LEU A 218 8.96 -4.35 13.96
C LEU A 218 7.53 -4.72 13.55
N ASP A 219 7.33 -5.91 12.98
CA ASP A 219 6.00 -6.42 12.61
C ASP A 219 5.08 -6.52 13.83
N LEU A 220 5.56 -7.10 14.93
CA LEU A 220 4.82 -7.20 16.19
C LEU A 220 4.45 -5.81 16.73
N GLY A 221 5.40 -4.87 16.73
CA GLY A 221 5.17 -3.49 17.16
C GLY A 221 4.10 -2.79 16.31
N ILE A 222 4.09 -3.02 15.00
CA ILE A 222 3.06 -2.48 14.09
C ILE A 222 1.70 -3.12 14.38
N ILE A 223 1.63 -4.43 14.58
CA ILE A 223 0.37 -5.14 14.90
C ILE A 223 -0.22 -4.62 16.21
N LEU A 224 0.58 -4.51 17.28
CA LEU A 224 0.13 -3.99 18.58
C LEU A 224 -0.35 -2.54 18.49
N SER A 225 0.38 -1.71 17.76
CA SER A 225 -0.02 -0.31 17.53
C SER A 225 -1.32 -0.21 16.73
N THR A 226 -1.51 -1.11 15.76
CA THR A 226 -2.74 -1.20 14.97
C THR A 226 -3.92 -1.62 15.84
N LEU A 227 -3.74 -2.62 16.70
CA LEU A 227 -4.77 -3.06 17.66
C LEU A 227 -5.18 -1.91 18.59
N LYS A 228 -4.22 -1.12 19.08
CA LYS A 228 -4.51 0.08 19.88
C LYS A 228 -5.36 1.10 19.12
N ILE A 229 -5.05 1.35 17.85
CA ILE A 229 -5.82 2.26 16.98
C ILE A 229 -7.23 1.73 16.73
N VAL A 230 -7.36 0.42 16.48
CA VAL A 230 -8.66 -0.24 16.28
C VAL A 230 -9.52 -0.14 17.53
N VAL A 231 -8.97 -0.45 18.72
CA VAL A 231 -9.74 -0.45 19.98
C VAL A 231 -10.13 0.96 20.42
N ARG A 232 -9.22 1.93 20.33
CA ARG A 232 -9.54 3.34 20.68
C ARG A 232 -10.56 3.94 19.72
N GLY A 233 -10.71 3.36 18.54
CA GLY A 233 -11.42 3.97 17.43
C GLY A 233 -10.65 5.18 16.89
N ARG A 234 -10.86 5.50 15.63
CA ARG A 234 -10.35 6.76 15.09
C ARG A 234 -11.16 7.91 15.69
N GLU A 235 -10.46 8.85 16.32
CA GLU A 235 -10.98 10.19 16.49
C GLU A 235 -11.22 10.74 15.07
N SER A 236 -12.45 11.11 14.75
CA SER A 236 -12.74 11.93 13.56
C SER A 236 -11.87 13.16 13.69
N ALA A 237 -10.84 13.27 12.84
CA ALA A 237 -9.88 14.35 12.92
C ALA A 237 -10.65 15.68 12.99
N PRO A 238 -10.33 16.58 13.94
CA PRO A 238 -10.88 17.92 13.88
C PRO A 238 -10.54 18.54 12.51
N PRO A 239 -11.44 19.37 11.94
CA PRO A 239 -11.15 20.08 10.70
C PRO A 239 -9.82 20.81 10.85
N ALA A 240 -8.95 20.64 9.85
CA ALA A 240 -7.57 21.08 9.78
C ALA A 240 -7.28 22.37 10.57
N ALA A 241 -6.70 22.22 11.74
CA ALA A 241 -6.07 23.29 12.50
C ALA A 241 -4.91 22.72 13.32
N ALA A 242 -3.93 22.08 12.65
CA ALA A 242 -2.69 21.70 13.32
C ALA A 242 -1.48 21.43 12.42
N HIS A 243 -1.51 21.64 11.11
CA HIS A 243 -0.28 21.70 10.31
C HIS A 243 -0.31 23.00 9.51
N ALA A 244 0.40 24.01 10.02
CA ALA A 244 0.63 25.24 9.29
C ALA A 244 1.32 24.88 7.96
N PRO A 245 0.82 25.35 6.81
CA PRO A 245 1.53 25.16 5.56
C PRO A 245 2.87 25.88 5.67
N ALA A 246 3.96 25.16 5.38
CA ALA A 246 5.23 25.81 5.12
C ALA A 246 4.99 26.83 3.99
N ALA A 247 5.28 28.10 4.28
CA ALA A 247 4.89 29.21 3.44
C ALA A 247 5.67 29.24 2.11
N LYS A 248 4.90 29.42 1.01
CA LYS A 248 5.24 29.94 -0.33
C LYS A 248 6.07 28.99 -1.23
N ALA A 249 5.79 28.84 -2.53
CA ALA A 249 5.22 29.82 -3.47
C ALA A 249 4.17 29.20 -4.42
N ARG A 250 3.04 29.89 -4.56
CA ARG A 250 2.07 29.65 -5.63
C ARG A 250 2.55 30.34 -6.91
N ALA A 251 2.61 29.59 -8.00
CA ALA A 251 2.34 30.12 -9.33
C ALA A 251 1.53 29.07 -10.12
N GLY A 252 0.24 29.32 -10.22
CA GLY A 252 -0.68 28.80 -11.24
C GLY A 252 -0.76 27.28 -11.46
N LEU A 253 -1.69 26.61 -10.77
CA LEU A 253 -2.27 25.37 -11.32
C LEU A 253 -3.80 25.46 -11.32
N ALA A 254 -4.37 25.37 -12.52
CA ALA A 254 -5.77 25.06 -12.72
C ALA A 254 -6.02 23.59 -12.31
N PRO A 255 -7.22 23.25 -11.82
CA PRO A 255 -7.56 21.87 -11.48
C PRO A 255 -7.48 21.00 -12.75
N LEU A 256 -6.62 19.97 -12.71
CA LEU A 256 -6.49 18.97 -13.76
C LEU A 256 -7.84 18.26 -13.94
N ARG A 257 -8.57 18.64 -15.00
CA ARG A 257 -9.73 17.89 -15.51
C ARG A 257 -9.19 16.66 -16.22
N LEU A 258 -9.48 15.47 -15.68
CA LEU A 258 -9.33 14.21 -16.38
C LEU A 258 -10.46 14.14 -17.44
N ALA A 259 -10.20 14.58 -18.66
CA ALA A 259 -11.05 14.28 -19.81
C ALA A 259 -10.49 13.05 -20.52
N ASP A 260 -11.34 12.03 -20.64
CA ASP A 260 -11.38 10.99 -21.68
C ASP A 260 -10.03 10.53 -22.25
N ALA A 261 -9.29 9.74 -21.47
CA ALA A 261 -8.34 8.80 -22.07
C ALA A 261 -9.13 7.58 -22.59
N ALA A 262 -9.56 7.66 -23.84
CA ALA A 262 -10.04 6.51 -24.59
C ALA A 262 -8.95 5.42 -24.61
N ASP A 263 -9.37 4.15 -24.45
CA ASP A 263 -8.49 3.00 -24.62
C ASP A 263 -7.81 3.05 -26.00
N PRO A 264 -6.47 2.90 -26.10
CA PRO A 264 -5.84 2.72 -27.40
C PRO A 264 -6.28 1.37 -27.98
N PRO A 265 -6.77 1.31 -29.24
CA PRO A 265 -7.15 0.06 -29.86
C PRO A 265 -5.89 -0.75 -30.21
N GLY A 266 -5.86 -2.02 -29.81
CA GLY A 266 -4.88 -2.99 -30.32
C GLY A 266 -3.78 -3.43 -29.35
N ALA A 267 -4.13 -3.95 -28.18
CA ALA A 267 -3.23 -4.77 -27.36
C ALA A 267 -3.64 -6.25 -27.41
N SER A 268 -3.69 -6.83 -28.61
CA SER A 268 -3.67 -8.28 -28.81
C SER A 268 -2.24 -8.76 -28.97
N SER A 269 -1.85 -9.72 -28.12
CA SER A 269 -0.75 -10.68 -28.29
C SER A 269 0.64 -10.13 -28.60
N LEU A 270 1.51 -10.08 -27.58
CA LEU A 270 2.95 -10.29 -27.76
C LEU A 270 3.43 -11.33 -26.73
N PRO A 271 4.16 -12.37 -27.16
CA PRO A 271 4.57 -13.47 -26.29
C PRO A 271 5.73 -13.04 -25.38
N ILE A 272 5.67 -13.47 -24.13
CA ILE A 272 6.72 -13.28 -23.12
C ILE A 272 7.91 -14.15 -23.53
N GLY A 273 9.00 -13.51 -23.98
CA GLY A 273 10.27 -14.18 -24.21
C GLY A 273 10.86 -14.70 -22.89
N THR A 274 10.98 -16.01 -22.77
CA THR A 274 11.74 -16.72 -21.73
C THR A 274 13.23 -16.43 -21.90
N MET A 275 13.85 -15.78 -20.92
CA MET A 275 15.32 -15.80 -20.78
C MET A 275 15.76 -17.13 -20.14
N PRO A 276 16.78 -17.82 -20.68
CA PRO A 276 17.25 -19.07 -20.13
C PRO A 276 18.10 -18.84 -18.88
N ILE A 277 17.86 -19.70 -17.88
CA ILE A 277 18.65 -19.83 -16.67
C ILE A 277 19.90 -20.63 -17.06
N ALA A 278 21.08 -20.01 -17.00
CA ALA A 278 22.35 -20.70 -17.22
C ALA A 278 22.63 -21.66 -16.06
N GLY A 279 22.45 -22.96 -16.33
CA GLY A 279 22.84 -24.07 -15.47
C GLY A 279 24.28 -24.51 -15.76
N ALA A 280 24.94 -24.97 -14.70
CA ALA A 280 26.27 -25.54 -14.69
C ALA A 280 26.40 -26.77 -15.60
N ASP A 281 27.47 -26.86 -16.39
CA ASP A 281 28.28 -28.06 -16.54
C ASP A 281 29.52 -27.78 -17.39
N GLY A 282 30.69 -28.26 -16.96
CA GLY A 282 31.95 -28.02 -17.66
C GLY A 282 33.17 -28.59 -16.97
N ARG A 283 33.16 -29.90 -16.67
CA ARG A 283 34.37 -30.68 -16.40
C ARG A 283 34.62 -31.65 -17.55
N ARG A 284 35.87 -31.59 -18.05
CA ARG A 284 36.70 -32.61 -18.71
C ARG A 284 36.76 -32.70 -20.24
N ALA A 285 38.02 -32.92 -20.65
CA ALA A 285 38.60 -33.48 -21.87
C ALA A 285 38.84 -32.49 -23.02
N ALA A 286 39.97 -32.49 -23.75
CA ALA A 286 41.26 -33.17 -23.64
C ALA A 286 42.18 -32.57 -24.74
N GLN A 287 43.50 -32.62 -24.50
CA GLN A 287 44.59 -32.93 -25.46
C GLN A 287 44.47 -32.49 -26.93
N ALA A 288 45.33 -31.56 -27.35
CA ALA A 288 46.42 -31.74 -28.34
C ALA A 288 47.10 -30.38 -28.59
#